data_AF-A0A1V4S1N2-F1
#
_entry.id   AF-A0A1V4S1N2-F1
#
_cell.length_a   1.000
_cell.length_b   1.000
_cell.length_c   1.000
_cell.angle_alpha   90.00
_cell.angle_beta   90.00
_cell.angle_gamma   90.00
#
_symmetry.space_group_name_H-M   'P 1'
#
loop_
_entity.id
_entity.type
_entity.pdbx_description
1 polymer ?
#
loop_
_entity_poly.entity_id
_entity_poly.type
_entity_poly.pdbx_seq_one_letter_code
_entity_poly.pdbx_strand_id
1 'polypeptide(L)' 'LAENLSDDEAIELADKVINHYKTSDTKKRLGKYIEEIGIDEFKKNLGV' A
#
# COMPACT_ATOMS: atom_id res chain seq x y z
N LEU A 1 1.15 -0.18 -11.77
CA LEU A 1 0.04 0.09 -10.82
C LEU A 1 -0.92 -1.10 -10.94
N ALA A 2 -1.74 -1.41 -9.94
CA ALA A 2 -2.65 -2.57 -10.05
C ALA A 2 -3.67 -2.31 -11.16
N GLU A 3 -3.87 -3.30 -12.03
CA GLU A 3 -4.73 -3.21 -13.22
C GLU A 3 -5.74 -4.37 -13.19
N ASN A 4 -6.91 -4.17 -13.82
CA ASN A 4 -8.00 -5.17 -13.90
C ASN A 4 -8.60 -5.58 -12.55
N LEU A 5 -8.72 -4.63 -11.62
CA LEU A 5 -9.49 -4.83 -10.39
C LEU A 5 -10.94 -4.38 -10.63
N SER A 6 -11.89 -5.16 -10.13
CA SER A 6 -13.25 -4.66 -9.88
C SER A 6 -13.25 -3.57 -8.80
N ASP A 7 -14.34 -2.82 -8.70
CA ASP A 7 -14.49 -1.78 -7.69
C ASP A 7 -14.31 -2.34 -6.27
N ASP A 8 -14.87 -3.52 -5.99
CA ASP A 8 -14.75 -4.19 -4.69
C ASP A 8 -13.29 -4.59 -4.40
N GLU A 9 -12.59 -5.18 -5.37
CA GLU A 9 -11.17 -5.54 -5.22
C GLU A 9 -10.28 -4.29 -5.06
N ALA A 10 -10.62 -3.19 -5.73
CA ALA A 10 -9.92 -1.92 -5.60
C ALA A 10 -10.11 -1.32 -4.20
N ILE A 11 -11.32 -1.38 -3.64
CA ILE A 11 -11.61 -0.95 -2.27
C ILE A 11 -10.85 -1.84 -1.27
N GLU A 12 -10.86 -3.16 -1.44
CA GLU A 12 -10.14 -4.09 -0.56
C GLU A 12 -8.63 -3.82 -0.57
N LEU A 13 -8.05 -3.58 -1.75
CA LEU A 13 -6.64 -3.23 -1.87
C LEU A 13 -6.32 -1.89 -1.21
N ALA A 14 -7.18 -0.88 -1.38
CA ALA A 14 -7.02 0.41 -0.73
C ALA A 14 -7.05 0.28 0.80
N ASP A 15 -7.95 -0.54 1.34
CA ASP A 15 -8.01 -0.80 2.78
C ASP A 15 -6.75 -1.49 3.30
N LYS A 16 -6.21 -2.48 2.56
CA LYS A 16 -4.92 -3.12 2.90
C LYS A 16 -3.79 -2.10 2.94
N VAL A 17 -3.68 -1.26 1.91
CA VAL A 17 -2.67 -0.19 1.81
C VAL A 17 -2.77 0.78 2.99
N ILE A 18 -3.98 1.27 3.28
CA ILE A 18 -4.22 2.24 4.35
C ILE A 18 -3.92 1.62 5.72
N ASN A 19 -4.40 0.40 5.98
CA ASN A 19 -4.20 -0.26 7.26
C ASN A 19 -2.73 -0.60 7.50
N HIS A 20 -2.02 -1.10 6.50
CA HIS A 20 -0.57 -1.31 6.60
C HIS A 20 0.17 -0.01 6.91
N TYR A 21 -0.11 1.07 6.16
CA TYR A 21 0.55 2.35 6.39
C TYR A 21 0.22 2.97 7.76
N LYS A 22 -1.01 2.81 8.27
CA LYS A 22 -1.40 3.25 9.63
C LYS A 22 -0.60 2.56 10.74
N THR A 23 -0.08 1.36 10.50
CA THR A 23 0.80 0.65 11.45
C THR A 23 2.26 1.12 11.39
N SER A 24 2.62 1.95 10.41
CA SER A 24 3.96 2.51 10.33
C SER A 24 4.14 3.68 11.29
N ASP A 25 5.30 3.76 11.95
CA ASP A 25 5.64 4.86 12.87
C ASP A 25 6.12 6.14 12.16
N THR A 26 5.97 6.22 10.83
CA THR A 26 6.48 7.33 10.04
C THR A 26 5.53 8.53 10.02
N LYS A 27 6.09 9.74 10.12
CA LYS A 27 5.33 10.99 9.91
C LYS A 27 5.29 11.42 8.43
N LYS A 28 5.96 10.68 7.54
CA LYS A 28 6.06 10.98 6.11
C LYS A 28 4.79 10.50 5.41
N ARG A 29 4.29 11.24 4.42
CA ARG A 29 3.14 10.81 3.59
C ARG A 29 3.42 9.45 2.94
N LEU A 30 2.37 8.66 2.71
CA LEU A 30 2.41 7.32 2.11
C LEU A 30 3.35 7.23 0.89
N GLY A 31 3.26 8.17 -0.05
CA GLY A 31 4.13 8.17 -1.24
C GLY A 31 5.62 8.22 -0.89
N LYS A 32 6.02 9.07 0.06
CA LYS A 32 7.42 9.19 0.50
C LYS A 32 7.88 7.95 1.27
N TYR A 33 6.99 7.37 2.06
CA TYR A 33 7.25 6.11 2.74
C TYR A 33 7.51 4.97 1.74
N ILE A 34 6.68 4.83 0.71
CA ILE A 34 6.84 3.84 -0.36
C ILE A 34 8.13 4.05 -1.15
N GLU A 35 8.50 5.30 -1.47
CA GLU A 35 9.76 5.61 -2.14
C GLU A 35 10.99 5.12 -1.37
N GLU A 36 10.95 5.20 -0.04
CA GLU A 36 12.10 4.86 0.82
C GLU A 36 12.28 3.35 1.00
N ILE A 37 11.18 2.61 1.12
CA ILE A 37 11.23 1.14 1.25
C ILE A 37 11.26 0.43 -0.11
N GLY A 38 10.83 1.11 -1.17
CA GLY A 38 10.64 0.56 -2.50
C GLY A 38 9.26 -0.05 -2.71
N ILE A 39 8.69 0.14 -3.91
CA ILE A 39 7.34 -0.33 -4.24
C ILE A 39 7.20 -1.86 -4.18
N ASP A 40 8.26 -2.60 -4.52
CA ASP A 40 8.22 -4.06 -4.53
C ASP A 40 8.22 -4.63 -3.10
N GLU A 41 9.04 -4.07 -2.20
CA GLU A 41 9.02 -4.46 -0.78
C GLU A 41 7.70 -4.06 -0.13
N PHE A 42 7.13 -2.91 -0.50
CA PHE A 42 5.82 -2.50 -0.03
C PHE A 42 4.72 -3.50 -0.43
N LYS A 43 4.71 -3.97 -1.68
CA LYS A 43 3.75 -4.99 -2.15
C LYS A 43 3.92 -6.32 -1.42
N LYS A 44 5.16 -6.77 -1.23
CA LYS A 44 5.47 -7.97 -0.43
C LYS A 44 4.94 -7.88 0.99
N ASN A 45 5.06 -6.71 1.63
CA ASN A 45 4.51 -6.46 2.96
C ASN A 45 2.98 -6.44 2.99
N LEU A 46 2.34 -6.09 1.88
CA LEU A 46 0.88 -6.15 1.70
C LEU A 46 0.37 -7.55 1.32
N GLY A 47 1.26 -8.46 0.90
CA GLY A 47 0.90 -9.80 0.43
C GLY A 47 0.26 -9.81 -0.96
N VAL A 48 0.63 -8.85 -1.83
CA VAL A 48 0.15 -8.71 -3.23
C VAL A 48 1.29 -8.75 -4.24
#